data_AF-A0A1G4TKU7-F1
#
_entry.id   AF-A0A1G4TKU7-F1
#
_cell.length_a   1.000
_cell.length_b   1.000
_cell.length_c   1.000
_cell.angle_alpha   90.00
_cell.angle_beta   90.00
_cell.angle_gamma   90.00
#
_symmetry.space_group_name_H-M   'P 1'
#
loop_
_entity.id
_entity.type
_entity.pdbx_description
1 polymer ?
#
loop_
_entity_poly.entity_id
_entity_poly.type
_entity_poly.pdbx_seq_one_letter_code
_entity_poly.pdbx_strand_id
1 'polypeptide(L)'
;MGLYNLLLFNGECPRCGAVVNTEAEFKMGLLNWDTYNLGDALTWAIGKSKPPHQKRPLDGNAFGDGYVCCPNCEKDFWVSIRVEHDKIMDVKVDITKDGYIK
;
A
#
# COMPACT_ATOMS: atom_id res chain seq x y z
N MET A 1 0.95 -16.26 -7.01
CA MET A 1 0.36 -14.95 -7.34
C MET A 1 -0.67 -14.64 -6.26
N GLY A 2 -0.45 -13.60 -5.45
CA GLY A 2 -1.34 -13.23 -4.34
C GLY A 2 -2.26 -12.08 -4.75
N LEU A 3 -3.41 -11.95 -4.09
CA LEU A 3 -4.28 -10.78 -4.24
C LEU A 3 -3.69 -9.58 -3.47
N TYR A 4 -3.79 -8.39 -4.07
CA TYR A 4 -3.31 -7.12 -3.51
C TYR A 4 -4.24 -5.97 -3.95
N ASN A 5 -4.05 -4.80 -3.40
CA ASN A 5 -4.63 -3.55 -3.86
C ASN A 5 -3.51 -2.60 -4.30
N LEU A 6 -3.85 -1.58 -5.07
CA LEU A 6 -2.93 -0.54 -5.52
C LEU A 6 -3.23 0.76 -4.81
N LEU A 7 -2.19 1.44 -4.33
CA LEU A 7 -2.29 2.81 -3.83
C LEU A 7 -1.48 3.72 -4.75
N LEU A 8 -2.16 4.64 -5.43
CA LEU A 8 -1.54 5.70 -6.20
C LEU A 8 -1.03 6.78 -5.24
N PHE A 9 0.25 7.11 -5.34
CA PHE A 9 0.84 8.20 -4.58
C PHE A 9 2.00 8.86 -5.33
N ASN A 10 2.30 10.08 -4.91
CA ASN A 10 3.50 10.80 -5.32
C ASN A 10 4.52 10.67 -4.18
N GLY A 11 5.72 10.20 -4.49
CA GLY A 11 6.77 10.05 -3.50
C GLY A 11 8.17 10.08 -4.09
N GLU A 12 9.15 10.37 -3.24
CA GLU A 12 10.56 10.35 -3.62
C GLU A 12 11.11 8.93 -3.52
N CYS A 13 11.77 8.46 -4.59
CA CYS A 13 12.42 7.16 -4.59
C CYS A 13 13.71 7.22 -3.75
N PRO A 14 13.87 6.38 -2.70
CA PRO A 14 15.06 6.42 -1.84
C PRO A 14 16.33 5.94 -2.55
N ARG A 15 16.20 5.32 -3.74
CA ARG A 15 17.32 4.77 -4.50
C ARG A 15 17.93 5.75 -5.50
N CYS A 16 17.11 6.62 -6.11
CA CYS A 16 17.57 7.55 -7.15
C CYS A 16 17.23 9.02 -6.87
N GLY A 17 16.46 9.32 -5.82
CA GLY A 17 16.04 10.69 -5.46
C GLY A 17 14.99 11.30 -6.39
N ALA A 18 14.51 10.57 -7.40
CA ALA A 18 13.46 11.07 -8.28
C ALA A 18 12.11 11.08 -7.57
N VAL A 19 11.38 12.18 -7.69
CA VAL A 19 9.96 12.26 -7.32
C VAL A 19 9.15 11.60 -8.42
N VAL A 20 8.45 10.53 -8.08
CA VAL A 20 7.69 9.70 -9.03
C VAL A 20 6.23 9.62 -8.61
N ASN A 21 5.33 9.66 -9.60
CA ASN A 21 3.96 9.21 -9.44
C ASN A 21 3.97 7.71 -9.68
N THR A 22 3.70 6.93 -8.64
CA THR A 22 3.86 5.47 -8.68
C THR A 22 2.76 4.80 -7.86
N GLU A 23 2.70 3.48 -7.99
CA GLU A 23 1.71 2.64 -7.33
C GLU A 23 2.40 1.78 -6.27
N ALA A 24 1.79 1.68 -5.09
CA ALA A 24 2.19 0.73 -4.06
C ALA A 24 1.24 -0.46 -4.04
N GLU A 25 1.78 -1.67 -4.19
CA GLU A 25 1.07 -2.92 -3.99
C GLU A 25 0.98 -3.24 -2.50
N PHE A 26 -0.23 -3.27 -1.95
CA PHE A 26 -0.42 -3.52 -0.52
C PHE A 26 -1.47 -4.60 -0.25
N LYS A 27 -1.33 -5.25 0.91
CA LYS A 27 -2.18 -6.39 1.32
C LYS A 27 -3.07 -6.03 2.50
N MET A 28 -3.91 -5.01 2.34
CA MET A 28 -4.96 -4.67 3.31
C MET A 28 -6.34 -4.57 2.66
N GLY A 29 -7.38 -4.92 3.43
CA GLY A 29 -8.78 -4.78 3.00
C GLY A 29 -9.31 -5.98 2.21
N LEU A 30 -10.13 -5.67 1.20
CA LEU A 30 -10.78 -6.68 0.36
C LEU A 30 -9.82 -7.33 -0.63
N LEU A 31 -8.70 -6.72 -1.01
CA LEU A 31 -7.73 -7.29 -1.96
C LEU A 31 -8.37 -7.73 -3.28
N ASN A 32 -9.13 -6.84 -3.91
CA ASN A 32 -9.84 -7.12 -5.17
C ASN A 32 -9.18 -6.44 -6.37
N TRP A 33 -7.87 -6.14 -6.28
CA TRP A 33 -7.14 -5.31 -7.23
C TRP A 33 -7.74 -3.91 -7.41
N ASP A 34 -8.33 -3.39 -6.34
CA ASP A 34 -8.84 -2.03 -6.34
C ASP A 34 -7.68 -1.05 -6.29
N THR A 35 -7.85 0.09 -6.97
CA THR A 35 -6.90 1.19 -6.97
C THR A 35 -7.44 2.31 -6.10
N TYR A 36 -6.62 2.77 -5.15
CA TYR A 36 -6.95 3.80 -4.18
C TYR A 36 -6.00 4.99 -4.30
N ASN A 37 -6.45 6.15 -3.82
CA ASN A 37 -5.65 7.34 -3.58
C ASN A 37 -5.58 7.63 -2.08
N LEU A 38 -4.69 8.55 -1.70
CA LEU A 38 -4.70 9.11 -0.35
C LEU A 38 -6.04 9.80 -0.06
N GLY A 39 -6.63 9.47 1.09
CA GLY A 39 -7.95 9.93 1.54
C GLY A 39 -9.10 8.99 1.18
N ASP A 40 -8.90 8.02 0.27
CA ASP A 40 -9.94 7.08 -0.12
C ASP A 40 -10.27 6.11 1.02
N ALA A 41 -11.52 5.66 1.05
CA ALA A 41 -11.99 4.66 1.99
C ALA A 41 -11.62 3.25 1.51
N LEU A 42 -10.86 2.53 2.33
CA LEU A 42 -10.48 1.13 2.09
C LEU A 42 -11.69 0.22 2.24
N THR A 43 -11.94 -0.58 1.20
CA THR A 43 -13.01 -1.57 1.23
C THR A 43 -12.58 -2.78 2.05
N TRP A 44 -13.40 -3.17 3.04
CA TRP A 44 -13.17 -4.35 3.87
C TRP A 44 -14.11 -5.50 3.51
N ALA A 45 -13.72 -6.73 3.85
CA ALA A 45 -14.60 -7.88 3.68
C ALA A 45 -15.84 -7.79 4.59
N ILE A 46 -17.03 -7.95 4.02
CA ILE A 46 -18.30 -7.99 4.74
C ILE A 46 -18.65 -9.45 5.08
N GLY A 47 -19.09 -9.71 6.31
CA GLY A 47 -19.55 -11.05 6.74
C GLY A 47 -18.41 -12.00 7.10
N LYS A 48 -18.47 -13.27 6.64
CA LYS A 48 -17.43 -14.28 6.91
C LYS A 48 -16.21 -14.01 6.03
N SER A 49 -15.33 -13.12 6.49
CA SER A 49 -14.00 -12.89 5.90
C SER A 49 -13.21 -14.20 5.86
N LYS A 50 -12.80 -14.64 4.67
CA LYS A 50 -11.87 -15.76 4.47
C LYS A 50 -10.59 -15.25 3.85
N PRO A 51 -9.42 -15.83 4.18
CA PRO A 51 -8.17 -15.50 3.49
C PRO A 51 -8.34 -15.59 1.97
N PRO A 52 -7.83 -14.62 1.21
CA PRO A 52 -6.96 -13.51 1.65
C PRO A 52 -7.71 -12.24 2.08
N HIS A 53 -9.05 -12.19 1.95
CA HIS A 53 -9.87 -11.04 2.32
C HIS A 53 -9.86 -10.77 3.84
N GLN A 54 -9.61 -9.52 4.22
CA GLN A 54 -9.45 -9.14 5.63
C GLN A 54 -10.73 -8.57 6.22
N LYS A 55 -11.05 -9.01 7.43
CA LYS A 55 -12.12 -8.41 8.24
C LYS A 55 -11.74 -6.97 8.59
N ARG A 56 -12.73 -6.08 8.63
CA ARG A 56 -12.56 -4.74 9.16
C ARG A 56 -12.02 -4.79 10.61
N PRO A 57 -10.88 -4.14 10.90
CA PRO A 57 -10.35 -4.04 12.26
C PRO A 57 -11.17 -3.10 13.14
N LEU A 58 -10.84 -3.04 14.44
CA LEU A 58 -11.47 -2.09 15.37
C LEU A 58 -11.26 -0.66 14.84
N ASP A 59 -12.34 0.11 14.81
CA ASP A 59 -12.40 1.47 14.28
C ASP A 59 -11.91 1.64 12.83
N GLY A 60 -11.69 0.55 12.08
CA GLY A 60 -11.18 0.64 10.71
C GLY A 60 -9.71 1.04 10.63
N ASN A 61 -8.97 0.91 11.73
CA ASN A 61 -7.56 1.28 11.82
C ASN A 61 -6.66 0.10 11.41
N ALA A 62 -5.73 0.34 10.50
CA ALA A 62 -4.75 -0.65 10.07
C ALA A 62 -3.41 0.00 9.71
N PHE A 63 -2.35 -0.80 9.82
CA PHE A 63 -1.01 -0.44 9.38
C PHE A 63 -0.44 -1.60 8.58
N GLY A 64 0.16 -1.30 7.43
CA GLY A 64 0.68 -2.34 6.56
C GLY A 64 1.75 -1.82 5.62
N ASP A 65 2.44 -2.76 5.00
CA ASP A 65 3.49 -2.48 4.04
C ASP A 65 2.91 -2.44 2.62
N GLY A 66 3.45 -1.52 1.83
CA GLY A 66 3.29 -1.44 0.39
C GLY A 66 4.62 -1.68 -0.30
N TYR A 67 4.59 -2.47 -1.36
CA TYR A 67 5.72 -2.72 -2.24
C TYR A 67 5.64 -1.78 -3.45
N VAL A 68 6.74 -1.12 -3.80
CA VAL A 68 6.78 -0.15 -4.90
C VAL A 68 7.92 -0.48 -5.83
N CYS A 69 7.68 -0.43 -7.14
CA CYS A 69 8.73 -0.45 -8.16
C CYS A 69 8.89 0.95 -8.75
N CYS A 70 10.08 1.55 -8.66
CA CYS A 70 10.32 2.89 -9.17
C CYS A 70 10.32 2.90 -10.70
N PRO A 71 9.47 3.70 -11.37
CA PRO A 71 9.45 3.76 -12.84
C PRO A 71 10.69 4.45 -13.43
N ASN A 72 11.49 5.17 -12.63
CA ASN A 72 12.67 5.90 -13.10
C ASN A 72 13.96 5.06 -13.08
N CYS A 73 14.18 4.29 -12.01
CA CYS A 73 15.41 3.51 -11.85
C CYS A 73 15.18 1.99 -11.84
N GLU A 74 13.91 1.56 -11.97
CA GLU A 74 13.48 0.16 -11.97
C GLU A 74 13.84 -0.62 -10.69
N LYS A 75 14.27 0.09 -9.64
CA LYS A 75 14.54 -0.47 -8.32
C LYS A 75 13.30 -0.40 -7.46
N ASP A 76 13.13 -1.41 -6.62
CA ASP A 76 12.04 -1.48 -5.67
C ASP A 76 12.40 -0.85 -4.33
N PHE A 77 11.36 -0.46 -3.60
CA PHE A 77 11.44 0.03 -2.25
C PHE A 77 10.11 -0.21 -1.53
N TRP A 78 10.15 -0.12 -0.21
CA TRP A 78 8.98 -0.32 0.63
C TRP A 78 8.40 1.00 1.09
N VAL A 79 7.08 1.01 1.26
CA VAL A 79 6.35 2.09 1.91
C VAL A 79 5.53 1.53 3.06
N SER A 80 5.34 2.33 4.10
CA SER A 80 4.37 2.09 5.16
C SER A 80 3.08 2.84 4.86
N ILE A 81 1.95 2.14 4.90
CA ILE A 81 0.61 2.69 4.65
C ILE A 81 -0.16 2.68 5.96
N ARG A 82 -0.69 3.85 6.35
CA ARG A 82 -1.54 4.00 7.54
C ARG A 82 -2.99 4.23 7.13
N VAL A 83 -3.88 3.39 7.67
CA VAL A 83 -5.32 3.50 7.50
C VAL A 83 -5.93 3.86 8.85
N GLU A 84 -6.74 4.91 8.90
CA GLU A 84 -7.48 5.32 10.08
C GLU A 84 -8.95 5.54 9.72
N HIS A 85 -9.88 5.05 10.54
CA HIS A 85 -11.32 5.21 10.30
C HIS A 85 -11.73 4.79 8.88
N ASP A 86 -11.21 3.65 8.43
CA ASP A 86 -11.37 3.11 7.08
C ASP A 86 -10.75 3.94 5.96
N LYS A 87 -10.00 5.01 6.23
CA LYS A 87 -9.42 5.86 5.19
C LYS A 87 -7.91 5.71 5.14
N ILE A 88 -7.36 5.69 3.93
CA ILE A 88 -5.92 5.72 3.73
C ILE A 88 -5.42 7.13 4.04
N MET A 89 -4.77 7.30 5.19
CA MET A 89 -4.41 8.62 5.70
C MET A 89 -3.01 9.05 5.28
N ASP A 90 -2.07 8.12 5.20
CA ASP A 90 -0.65 8.43 5.05
C ASP A 90 0.08 7.28 4.36
N VAL A 91 1.08 7.64 3.55
CA VAL A 91 2.02 6.71 2.92
C VAL A 91 3.42 7.30 3.04
N LYS A 92 4.35 6.52 3.58
CA LYS A 92 5.73 6.97 3.81
C LYS A 92 6.71 5.93 3.33
N VAL A 93 7.78 6.38 2.69
CA VAL A 93 8.90 5.49 2.33
C VAL A 93 9.51 4.91 3.60
N ASP A 94 9.61 3.59 3.66
CA ASP A 94 10.24 2.87 4.74
C ASP A 94 11.70 2.61 4.39
N ILE A 95 12.58 3.52 4.81
CA ILE A 95 14.03 3.43 4.59
C ILE A 95 14.69 2.33 5.43
N THR A 96 13.95 1.71 6.36
CA THR A 96 14.47 0.61 7.19
C THR A 96 14.39 -0.75 6.48
N LYS A 97 13.65 -0.82 5.37
CA LYS A 97 13.48 -2.02 4.55
C LYS A 97 14.18 -1.87 3.21
N ASP A 98 15.11 -2.78 2.95
CA ASP A 98 15.76 -2.87 1.65
C ASP A 98 14.81 -3.48 0.61
N GLY A 99 14.85 -2.89 -0.59
CA GLY A 99 14.30 -3.53 -1.79
C GLY A 99 15.11 -4.76 -2.19
N TYR A 100 14.48 -5.65 -2.94
CA TYR A 100 15.08 -6.86 -3.49
C TYR A 100 15.94 -6.59 -4.74
N ILE A 101 15.61 -5.55 -5.50
CA ILE A 101 16.26 -5.14 -6.75
C ILE A 101 17.37 -4.13 -6.43
N LYS A 102 18.61 -4.50 -6.75
CA LYS A 102 19.81 -3.73 -6.37
C LYS A 102 20.19 -2.64 -7.35
#